data_AF-A0A7S2J9F4-F1
#
_entry.id   AF-A0A7S2J9F4-F1
#
_cell.length_a   1.000
_cell.length_b   1.000
_cell.length_c   1.000
_cell.angle_alpha   90.00
_cell.angle_beta   90.00
_cell.angle_gamma   90.00
#
_symmetry.space_group_name_H-M   'P 1'
#
loop_
_entity.id
_entity.type
_entity.pdbx_description
1 polymer ?
#
loop_
_entity_poly.entity_id
_entity_poly.type
_entity_poly.pdbx_seq_one_letter_code
_entity_poly.pdbx_strand_id
1 'polypeptide(L)'
;EEADAEEELDAEEGEDAMGASVDEAEVEAEAEEGEEEAASAELRAELGEEEFEGGRSEIHAGVQVIIHDDSEAAVNGVGLWLITITSNCTTADVHKMAEHMPKGTVPEFEGDPDKGGLCTFIMNGTKDDIVDELKSHKLWHLRPIVETDKKWSLIPDKEEDSDTDDAGDFLLVETGSEGAQGTPPSWGLDRVDDRSGQDSDYSPPAASQGGAGVHVYVADTGIRTTHQDFGGRAVPTLEVLSSQRVVCQQNDTNCAIDRQGHGSHCAGTVGGTAYGVAKQVTLHAVKVLSDSGSGSFSWF
;
A
#
# COMPACT_ATOMS: atom_id res chain seq x y z
N GLU A 1 -86.62 32.79 -13.34
CA GLU A 1 -86.87 32.35 -11.96
C GLU A 1 -85.55 31.80 -11.44
N GLU A 2 -84.69 32.71 -11.01
CA GLU A 2 -84.58 33.19 -9.62
C GLU A 2 -84.05 32.09 -8.70
N ALA A 3 -82.78 32.22 -8.35
CA ALA A 3 -82.17 31.62 -7.19
C ALA A 3 -81.19 32.65 -6.64
N ASP A 4 -81.73 33.56 -5.83
CA ASP A 4 -80.97 34.35 -4.86
C ASP A 4 -80.92 33.57 -3.54
N ALA A 5 -79.73 33.49 -2.94
CA ALA A 5 -79.46 34.10 -1.64
C ALA A 5 -78.20 33.46 -1.02
N GLU A 6 -77.18 34.32 -0.90
CA GLU A 6 -75.99 34.15 -0.08
C GLU A 6 -76.35 34.15 1.41
N GLU A 7 -75.70 33.29 2.20
CA GLU A 7 -75.51 33.50 3.64
C GLU A 7 -74.15 32.90 4.01
N GLU A 8 -73.14 33.76 4.14
CA GLU A 8 -71.93 33.49 4.92
C GLU A 8 -72.29 33.61 6.41
N LEU A 9 -71.73 32.72 7.24
CA LEU A 9 -71.13 33.07 8.54
C LEU A 9 -70.38 31.86 9.12
N ASP A 10 -69.20 32.18 9.64
CA ASP A 10 -68.10 31.33 10.11
C ASP A 10 -68.43 30.31 11.20
N ALA A 11 -67.68 29.20 11.19
CA ALA A 11 -67.36 28.43 12.39
C ALA A 11 -65.91 27.90 12.30
N GLU A 12 -65.05 28.49 13.13
CA GLU A 12 -63.78 27.92 13.59
C GLU A 12 -64.02 26.66 14.43
N GLU A 13 -63.11 25.68 14.34
CA GLU A 13 -62.27 25.19 15.46
C GLU A 13 -61.67 23.82 15.12
N GLY A 14 -60.34 23.70 15.27
CA GLY A 14 -59.74 22.46 15.76
C GLY A 14 -58.52 21.91 15.01
N GLU A 15 -57.38 22.62 15.03
CA GLU A 15 -56.06 21.98 14.86
C GLU A 15 -55.03 22.71 15.73
N ASP A 16 -54.56 22.07 16.81
CA ASP A 16 -53.16 22.16 17.27
C ASP A 16 -52.96 21.36 18.57
N ALA A 17 -52.54 20.09 18.42
CA ALA A 17 -51.91 19.31 19.49
C ALA A 17 -51.29 17.99 18.96
N MET A 18 -50.49 18.00 17.88
CA MET A 18 -49.74 16.80 17.46
C MET A 18 -48.33 17.05 16.90
N GLY A 19 -47.85 18.30 16.84
CA GLY A 19 -46.54 18.63 16.23
C GLY A 19 -45.32 18.66 17.16
N ALA A 20 -45.50 18.62 18.49
CA ALA A 20 -44.41 18.86 19.44
C ALA A 20 -43.72 17.58 19.96
N SER A 21 -44.28 16.39 19.72
CA SER A 21 -43.79 15.15 20.33
C SER A 21 -42.84 14.33 19.46
N VAL A 22 -42.73 14.63 18.16
CA VAL A 22 -41.88 13.87 17.23
C VAL A 22 -40.47 14.44 17.20
N ASP A 23 -40.32 15.77 17.19
CA ASP A 23 -39.02 16.44 17.25
C ASP A 23 -38.27 16.20 18.57
N GLU A 24 -38.97 16.13 19.71
CA GLU A 24 -38.32 15.82 21.00
C GLU A 24 -37.80 14.38 21.04
N ALA A 25 -38.52 13.41 20.46
CA ALA A 25 -38.10 12.01 20.43
C ALA A 25 -36.91 11.77 19.50
N GLU A 26 -36.81 12.51 18.39
CA GLU A 26 -35.70 12.43 17.44
C GLU A 26 -34.43 13.07 18.04
N VAL A 27 -34.57 14.20 18.74
CA VAL A 27 -33.46 14.84 19.48
C VAL A 27 -33.00 13.99 20.67
N GLU A 28 -33.90 13.33 21.39
CA GLU A 28 -33.53 12.38 22.45
C GLU A 28 -32.82 11.15 21.89
N ALA A 29 -33.23 10.63 20.73
CA ALA A 29 -32.57 9.51 20.07
C ALA A 29 -31.16 9.88 19.57
N GLU A 30 -30.99 11.05 18.92
CA GLU A 30 -29.67 11.53 18.50
C GLU A 30 -28.74 11.81 19.71
N ALA A 31 -29.30 12.27 20.82
CA ALA A 31 -28.55 12.47 22.06
C ALA A 31 -28.14 11.15 22.72
N GLU A 32 -29.03 10.15 22.74
CA GLU A 32 -28.71 8.79 23.22
C GLU A 32 -27.65 8.12 22.32
N GLU A 33 -27.75 8.24 21.00
CA GLU A 33 -26.73 7.74 20.06
C GLU A 33 -25.37 8.43 20.28
N GLY A 34 -25.36 9.76 20.50
CA GLY A 34 -24.16 10.51 20.81
C GLY A 34 -23.53 10.16 22.17
N GLU A 35 -24.34 9.87 23.19
CA GLU A 35 -23.86 9.40 24.49
C GLU A 35 -23.30 7.96 24.41
N GLU A 36 -23.93 7.08 23.62
CA GLU A 36 -23.46 5.71 23.40
C GLU A 36 -22.15 5.70 22.59
N GLU A 37 -22.03 6.54 21.56
CA GLU A 37 -20.79 6.72 20.78
C GLU A 37 -19.66 7.26 21.66
N ALA A 38 -19.93 8.27 22.49
CA ALA A 38 -18.94 8.84 23.40
C ALA A 38 -18.49 7.83 24.48
N ALA A 39 -19.42 7.07 25.07
CA ALA A 39 -19.09 6.03 26.04
C ALA A 39 -18.28 4.89 25.39
N SER A 40 -18.60 4.55 24.14
CA SER A 40 -17.86 3.58 23.34
C SER A 40 -16.44 4.06 23.02
N ALA A 41 -16.27 5.34 22.68
CA ALA A 41 -14.97 5.97 22.44
C ALA A 41 -14.11 6.05 23.71
N GLU A 42 -14.70 6.38 24.87
CA GLU A 42 -13.99 6.38 26.15
C GLU A 42 -13.52 4.96 26.55
N LEU A 43 -14.38 3.94 26.36
CA LEU A 43 -14.01 2.55 26.62
C LEU A 43 -12.88 2.07 25.70
N ARG A 44 -12.91 2.46 24.41
CA ARG A 44 -11.83 2.17 23.45
C ARG A 44 -10.51 2.82 23.85
N ALA A 45 -10.54 4.08 24.29
CA ALA A 45 -9.36 4.78 24.79
C ALA A 45 -8.78 4.13 26.06
N GLU A 46 -9.62 3.64 26.97
CA GLU A 46 -9.18 2.88 28.15
C GLU A 46 -8.54 1.52 27.78
N LEU A 47 -9.00 0.89 26.69
CA LEU A 47 -8.45 -0.35 26.14
C LEU A 47 -7.20 -0.13 25.26
N GLY A 48 -6.82 1.13 25.03
CA GLY A 48 -5.69 1.48 24.17
C GLY A 48 -5.97 1.22 22.69
N GLU A 49 -7.23 1.33 22.27
CA GLU A 49 -7.61 1.28 20.85
C GLU A 49 -7.52 2.68 20.23
N GLU A 50 -6.86 2.78 19.07
CA GLU A 50 -6.75 4.03 18.29
C GLU A 50 -7.17 3.76 16.84
N GLU A 51 -8.13 4.53 16.33
CA GLU A 51 -8.54 4.49 14.92
C GLU A 51 -7.69 5.44 14.06
N PHE A 52 -7.44 5.04 12.82
CA PHE A 52 -6.76 5.86 11.83
C PHE A 52 -7.36 5.61 10.44
N GLU A 53 -6.99 6.43 9.45
CA GLU A 53 -7.52 6.26 8.09
C GLU A 53 -7.10 4.89 7.51
N GLY A 54 -8.09 4.02 7.28
CA GLY A 54 -7.92 2.69 6.71
C GLY A 54 -7.58 1.59 7.73
N GLY A 55 -7.76 1.82 9.03
CA GLY A 55 -7.63 0.77 10.02
C GLY A 55 -7.74 1.22 11.47
N ARG A 56 -7.35 0.32 12.35
CA ARG A 56 -7.31 0.55 13.80
C ARG A 56 -6.11 -0.14 14.42
N SER A 57 -5.69 0.35 15.58
CA SER A 57 -4.67 -0.30 16.41
C SER A 57 -5.21 -0.61 17.78
N GLU A 58 -4.82 -1.75 18.34
CA GLU A 58 -5.19 -2.23 19.67
C GLU A 58 -3.91 -2.61 20.44
N ILE A 59 -3.91 -2.51 21.77
CA ILE A 59 -2.77 -2.96 22.59
C ILE A 59 -3.11 -4.29 23.27
N HIS A 60 -2.37 -5.34 22.92
CA HIS A 60 -2.50 -6.66 23.53
C HIS A 60 -1.18 -7.12 24.13
N ALA A 61 -1.17 -7.49 25.41
CA ALA A 61 0.05 -7.89 26.14
C ALA A 61 1.23 -6.88 26.05
N GLY A 62 0.93 -5.59 25.86
CA GLY A 62 1.94 -4.54 25.68
C GLY A 62 2.54 -4.44 24.27
N VAL A 63 1.93 -5.12 23.30
CA VAL A 63 2.27 -5.12 21.88
C VAL A 63 1.19 -4.38 21.11
N GLN A 64 1.61 -3.53 20.16
CA GLN A 64 0.69 -2.86 19.25
C GLN A 64 0.27 -3.84 18.14
N VAL A 65 -1.03 -4.02 17.99
CA VAL A 65 -1.66 -4.84 16.95
C VAL A 65 -2.42 -3.92 16.01
N ILE A 66 -2.00 -3.85 14.76
CA ILE A 66 -2.59 -3.00 13.72
C ILE A 66 -3.48 -3.87 12.84
N ILE A 67 -4.71 -3.43 12.61
CA ILE A 67 -5.70 -4.13 11.80
C ILE A 67 -6.12 -3.17 10.68
N HIS A 68 -5.70 -3.47 9.45
CA HIS A 68 -6.12 -2.74 8.26
C HIS A 68 -7.54 -3.17 7.84
N ASP A 69 -8.42 -2.23 7.54
CA ASP A 69 -9.85 -2.50 7.30
C ASP A 69 -10.11 -3.41 6.09
N ASP A 70 -9.24 -3.33 5.09
CA ASP A 70 -9.31 -4.10 3.84
C ASP A 70 -8.58 -5.45 3.90
N SER A 71 -7.98 -5.78 5.05
CA SER A 71 -7.27 -7.04 5.25
C SER A 71 -8.24 -8.22 5.34
N GLU A 72 -7.79 -9.41 4.93
CA GLU A 72 -8.62 -10.62 5.01
C GLU A 72 -9.00 -10.96 6.45
N ALA A 73 -8.12 -10.68 7.41
CA ALA A 73 -8.41 -10.88 8.83
C ALA A 73 -9.54 -9.96 9.32
N ALA A 74 -9.63 -8.73 8.83
CA ALA A 74 -10.72 -7.81 9.17
C ALA A 74 -12.04 -8.21 8.49
N VAL A 75 -11.99 -8.55 7.21
CA VAL A 75 -13.19 -8.83 6.39
C VAL A 75 -13.77 -10.22 6.65
N ASN A 76 -12.90 -11.23 6.79
CA ASN A 76 -13.29 -12.64 6.88
C ASN A 76 -13.08 -13.24 8.28
N GLY A 77 -12.44 -12.51 9.20
CA GLY A 77 -12.08 -12.98 10.54
C GLY A 77 -10.82 -13.85 10.60
N VAL A 78 -10.27 -14.26 9.46
CA VAL A 78 -9.03 -15.05 9.33
C VAL A 78 -8.20 -14.47 8.20
N GLY A 79 -6.89 -14.33 8.42
CA GLY A 79 -5.98 -13.86 7.39
C GLY A 79 -4.53 -13.92 7.83
N LEU A 80 -3.65 -13.34 7.02
CA LEU A 80 -2.23 -13.24 7.32
C LEU A 80 -1.94 -12.12 8.31
N TRP A 81 -1.03 -12.43 9.24
CA TRP A 81 -0.53 -11.51 10.25
C TRP A 81 0.99 -11.50 10.20
N LEU A 82 1.56 -10.30 10.15
CA LEU A 82 2.99 -10.06 10.14
C LEU A 82 3.41 -9.67 11.55
N ILE A 83 4.34 -10.41 12.13
CA ILE A 83 4.96 -10.13 13.43
C ILE A 83 6.42 -9.74 13.17
N THR A 84 6.73 -8.46 13.29
CA THR A 84 8.06 -7.92 12.97
C THR A 84 8.73 -7.36 14.21
N ILE A 85 9.98 -7.77 14.47
CA ILE A 85 10.83 -7.21 15.53
C ILE A 85 11.90 -6.31 14.90
N THR A 86 11.94 -5.06 15.34
CA THR A 86 12.79 -4.02 14.73
C THR A 86 14.23 -3.99 15.25
N SER A 87 14.53 -4.65 16.38
CA SER A 87 15.89 -4.68 16.92
C SER A 87 16.18 -5.89 17.81
N ASN A 88 17.45 -6.27 17.91
CA ASN A 88 17.96 -7.34 18.80
C ASN A 88 17.27 -8.70 18.63
N CYS A 89 16.86 -9.04 17.42
CA CYS A 89 16.26 -10.32 17.10
C CYS A 89 17.27 -11.27 16.41
N THR A 90 17.20 -12.56 16.74
CA THR A 90 17.98 -13.63 16.11
C THR A 90 17.09 -14.59 15.32
N THR A 91 17.68 -15.42 14.46
CA THR A 91 16.93 -16.44 13.71
C THR A 91 16.27 -17.44 14.66
N ALA A 92 16.91 -17.73 15.80
CA ALA A 92 16.33 -18.56 16.85
C ALA A 92 15.09 -17.92 17.52
N ASP A 93 14.98 -16.59 17.53
CA ASP A 93 13.80 -15.92 18.10
C ASP A 93 12.59 -16.00 17.15
N VAL A 94 12.82 -15.90 15.84
CA VAL A 94 11.79 -16.14 14.82
C VAL A 94 11.28 -17.58 14.91
N HIS A 95 12.18 -18.58 14.95
CA HIS A 95 11.80 -19.99 15.06
C HIS A 95 10.99 -20.30 16.33
N LYS A 96 11.25 -19.63 17.46
CA LYS A 96 10.49 -19.84 18.69
C LYS A 96 9.01 -19.45 18.52
N MET A 97 8.71 -18.43 17.72
CA MET A 97 7.32 -18.04 17.42
C MET A 97 6.62 -19.18 16.67
N ALA A 98 7.26 -19.73 15.65
CA ALA A 98 6.73 -20.87 14.90
C ALA A 98 6.50 -22.12 15.78
N GLU A 99 7.31 -22.35 16.82
CA GLU A 99 7.17 -23.50 17.72
C GLU A 99 5.95 -23.45 18.67
N HIS A 100 5.43 -22.27 18.98
CA HIS A 100 4.38 -22.10 20.00
C HIS A 100 3.03 -21.68 19.43
N MET A 101 2.89 -21.70 18.11
CA MET A 101 1.70 -21.31 17.39
C MET A 101 0.42 -22.00 17.90
N PRO A 102 -0.71 -21.27 17.98
CA PRO A 102 -2.02 -21.85 18.30
C PRO A 102 -2.39 -23.02 17.39
N LYS A 103 -3.06 -24.03 17.95
CA LYS A 103 -3.45 -25.23 17.19
C LYS A 103 -4.34 -24.88 16.01
N GLY A 104 -3.94 -25.28 14.81
CA GLY A 104 -4.71 -25.07 13.58
C GLY A 104 -4.25 -23.87 12.75
N THR A 105 -3.31 -23.07 13.27
CA THR A 105 -2.63 -22.02 12.50
C THR A 105 -1.45 -22.60 11.70
N VAL A 106 -1.01 -21.86 10.68
CA VAL A 106 0.06 -22.29 9.76
C VAL A 106 1.11 -21.17 9.63
N PRO A 107 2.41 -21.47 9.79
CA PRO A 107 3.46 -20.51 9.49
C PRO A 107 3.59 -20.37 7.98
N GLU A 108 3.54 -19.14 7.48
CA GLU A 108 3.68 -18.82 6.06
C GLU A 108 5.09 -18.33 5.74
N PHE A 109 5.75 -17.67 6.70
CA PHE A 109 7.12 -17.18 6.51
C PHE A 109 7.88 -17.09 7.83
N GLU A 110 9.16 -17.47 7.77
CA GLU A 110 10.13 -17.31 8.85
C GLU A 110 11.39 -16.64 8.28
N GLY A 111 11.67 -15.43 8.77
CA GLY A 111 12.88 -14.70 8.42
C GLY A 111 14.16 -15.29 9.03
N ASP A 112 15.31 -14.94 8.45
CA ASP A 112 16.64 -15.42 8.88
C ASP A 112 17.59 -14.23 9.15
N PRO A 113 17.35 -13.45 10.22
CA PRO A 113 18.13 -12.24 10.52
C PRO A 113 19.62 -12.52 10.78
N ASP A 114 19.99 -13.70 11.27
CA ASP A 114 21.40 -14.07 11.44
C ASP A 114 22.14 -14.24 10.08
N LYS A 115 21.40 -14.37 8.98
CA LYS A 115 21.93 -14.36 7.60
C LYS A 115 21.56 -13.08 6.83
N GLY A 116 21.17 -12.03 7.52
CA GLY A 116 20.82 -10.73 6.93
C GLY A 116 19.39 -10.64 6.37
N GLY A 117 18.53 -11.60 6.70
CA GLY A 117 17.09 -11.51 6.43
C GLY A 117 16.36 -10.59 7.40
N LEU A 118 15.05 -10.44 7.20
CA LEU A 118 14.19 -9.70 8.11
C LEU A 118 13.96 -10.51 9.39
N CYS A 119 13.79 -9.84 10.53
CA CYS A 119 13.18 -10.49 11.69
C CYS A 119 11.66 -10.33 11.62
N THR A 120 11.07 -11.15 10.76
CA THR A 120 9.64 -11.19 10.51
C THR A 120 9.18 -12.63 10.53
N PHE A 121 8.05 -12.84 11.20
CA PHE A 121 7.30 -14.08 11.20
C PHE A 121 5.91 -13.80 10.63
N ILE A 122 5.45 -14.60 9.69
CA ILE A 122 4.11 -14.47 9.11
C ILE A 122 3.33 -15.74 9.39
N MET A 123 2.12 -15.58 9.91
CA MET A 123 1.20 -16.69 10.17
C MET A 123 -0.20 -16.39 9.66
N ASN A 124 -0.92 -17.44 9.29
CA ASN A 124 -2.33 -17.37 8.96
C ASN A 124 -3.18 -17.76 10.19
N GLY A 125 -4.13 -16.91 10.58
CA GLY A 125 -4.98 -17.12 11.75
C GLY A 125 -6.01 -16.02 12.02
N THR A 126 -6.78 -16.20 13.08
CA THR A 126 -7.73 -15.19 13.61
C THR A 126 -7.02 -14.16 14.48
N LYS A 127 -7.72 -13.05 14.81
CA LYS A 127 -7.24 -12.11 15.83
C LYS A 127 -7.02 -12.79 17.19
N ASP A 128 -7.92 -13.69 17.58
CA ASP A 128 -7.83 -14.40 18.86
C ASP A 128 -6.59 -15.31 18.90
N ASP A 129 -6.24 -15.96 17.79
CA ASP A 129 -5.00 -16.75 17.68
C ASP A 129 -3.77 -15.86 17.92
N ILE A 130 -3.73 -14.66 17.33
CA ILE A 130 -2.65 -13.69 17.56
C ILE A 130 -2.63 -13.23 19.01
N VAL A 131 -3.78 -12.90 19.59
CA VAL A 131 -3.83 -12.46 20.99
C VAL A 131 -3.37 -13.57 21.94
N ASP A 132 -3.70 -14.83 21.66
CA ASP A 132 -3.23 -15.97 22.44
C ASP A 132 -1.72 -16.22 22.27
N GLU A 133 -1.21 -16.08 21.04
CA GLU A 133 0.23 -16.08 20.76
C GLU A 133 0.95 -14.95 21.52
N LEU A 134 0.37 -13.75 21.51
CA LEU A 134 0.87 -12.59 22.24
C LEU A 134 0.89 -12.81 23.76
N LYS A 135 -0.03 -13.61 24.32
CA LYS A 135 -0.04 -13.94 25.75
C LYS A 135 0.94 -15.05 26.11
N SER A 136 1.28 -15.94 25.17
CA SER A 136 2.05 -17.15 25.45
C SER A 136 3.56 -16.90 25.56
N HIS A 137 4.11 -15.93 24.82
CA HIS A 137 5.55 -15.69 24.81
C HIS A 137 6.06 -14.74 25.91
N LYS A 138 7.37 -14.85 26.20
CA LYS A 138 8.12 -13.94 27.10
C LYS A 138 9.07 -13.01 26.31
N LEU A 139 8.97 -13.00 24.99
CA LEU A 139 9.87 -12.28 24.07
C LEU A 139 9.50 -10.79 23.90
N TRP A 140 8.43 -10.31 24.53
CA TRP A 140 7.90 -8.95 24.35
C TRP A 140 8.76 -7.80 24.86
N HIS A 141 9.88 -8.09 25.54
CA HIS A 141 10.89 -7.07 25.79
C HIS A 141 11.44 -6.46 24.49
N LEU A 142 11.28 -7.15 23.36
CA LEU A 142 11.65 -6.69 22.03
C LEU A 142 10.58 -5.85 21.32
N ARG A 143 9.39 -5.68 21.92
CA ARG A 143 8.27 -4.86 21.42
C ARG A 143 8.02 -5.04 19.91
N PRO A 144 7.58 -6.24 19.47
CA PRO A 144 7.22 -6.43 18.08
C PRO A 144 6.09 -5.49 17.66
N ILE A 145 6.02 -5.25 16.37
CA ILE A 145 4.84 -4.66 15.72
C ILE A 145 4.11 -5.84 15.08
N VAL A 146 2.83 -5.95 15.37
CA VAL A 146 1.95 -6.94 14.74
C VAL A 146 0.98 -6.19 13.85
N GLU A 147 0.86 -6.61 12.59
CA GLU A 147 -0.12 -6.02 11.68
C GLU A 147 -0.76 -7.08 10.78
N THR A 148 -2.00 -6.84 10.35
CA THR A 148 -2.61 -7.67 9.31
C THR A 148 -1.92 -7.43 7.97
N ASP A 149 -1.95 -8.44 7.09
CA ASP A 149 -1.44 -8.24 5.73
C ASP A 149 -2.32 -7.23 4.98
N LYS A 150 -1.65 -6.34 4.25
CA LYS A 150 -2.28 -5.22 3.55
C LYS A 150 -2.05 -5.34 2.06
N LYS A 151 -3.12 -5.17 1.29
CA LYS A 151 -3.03 -5.08 -0.17
C LYS A 151 -2.51 -3.73 -0.57
N TRP A 152 -1.51 -3.72 -1.42
CA TRP A 152 -1.01 -2.51 -2.05
C TRP A 152 -1.41 -2.52 -3.51
N SER A 153 -1.73 -1.35 -4.04
CA SER A 153 -1.99 -1.16 -5.46
C SER A 153 -1.17 0.02 -5.93
N LEU A 154 -0.77 0.00 -7.20
CA LEU A 154 -0.23 1.18 -7.85
C LEU A 154 -1.18 2.36 -7.61
N ILE A 155 -0.61 3.52 -7.28
CA ILE A 155 -1.39 4.75 -7.23
C ILE A 155 -1.95 4.95 -8.64
N PRO A 156 -3.27 5.05 -8.81
CA PRO A 156 -3.84 5.26 -10.14
C PRO A 156 -3.27 6.56 -10.69
N ASP A 157 -2.76 6.50 -11.92
CA ASP A 157 -2.53 7.71 -12.69
C ASP A 157 -3.87 8.44 -12.77
N LYS A 158 -3.90 9.73 -12.44
CA LYS A 158 -5.14 10.50 -12.52
C LYS A 158 -5.69 10.37 -13.94
N GLU A 159 -6.87 9.77 -14.08
CA GLU A 159 -7.64 9.91 -15.32
C GLU A 159 -7.88 11.42 -15.52
N GLU A 160 -7.48 11.94 -16.66
CA GLU A 160 -7.64 13.36 -17.01
C GLU A 160 -9.12 13.75 -16.90
N ASP A 161 -9.44 14.74 -16.06
CA ASP A 161 -10.71 15.47 -16.17
C ASP A 161 -10.74 16.14 -17.55
N SER A 162 -11.48 15.53 -18.47
CA SER A 162 -11.53 15.86 -19.90
C SER A 162 -12.34 17.12 -20.22
N ASP A 163 -12.10 18.23 -19.51
CA ASP A 163 -12.79 19.52 -19.74
C ASP A 163 -11.86 20.62 -20.27
N THR A 164 -10.68 20.27 -20.80
CA THR A 164 -9.85 21.22 -21.55
C THR A 164 -9.65 20.74 -22.99
N ASP A 165 -10.17 21.51 -23.94
CA ASP A 165 -10.02 21.34 -25.40
C ASP A 165 -8.57 21.53 -25.91
N ASP A 166 -7.56 21.30 -25.06
CA ASP A 166 -6.15 21.29 -25.42
C ASP A 166 -5.61 19.86 -25.30
N ALA A 167 -6.18 18.97 -26.12
CA ALA A 167 -5.79 17.58 -26.26
C ALA A 167 -4.44 17.44 -27.00
N GLY A 168 -3.43 18.12 -26.50
CA GLY A 168 -2.04 18.01 -26.92
C GLY A 168 -1.17 18.47 -25.76
N ASP A 169 -0.37 17.54 -25.23
CA ASP A 169 0.72 17.79 -24.28
C ASP A 169 0.41 17.66 -22.77
N PHE A 170 -0.20 16.55 -22.33
CA PHE A 170 -0.04 16.10 -20.93
C PHE A 170 -0.01 14.57 -20.72
N LEU A 171 0.41 13.81 -21.74
CA LEU A 171 0.99 12.47 -21.50
C LEU A 171 2.21 12.68 -20.59
N LEU A 172 2.21 12.05 -19.40
CA LEU A 172 3.30 12.04 -18.41
C LEU A 172 4.54 12.73 -18.95
N VAL A 173 4.70 14.01 -18.60
CA VAL A 173 5.84 14.85 -18.97
C VAL A 173 7.09 14.07 -18.60
N GLU A 174 7.60 13.31 -19.54
CA GLU A 174 8.79 12.45 -19.45
C GLU A 174 9.46 12.38 -20.82
N THR A 175 8.75 12.78 -21.87
CA THR A 175 9.36 13.09 -23.15
C THR A 175 9.46 14.60 -23.25
N GLY A 176 10.67 15.14 -23.08
CA GLY A 176 10.94 16.48 -23.59
C GLY A 176 10.63 16.48 -25.09
N SER A 177 10.01 17.56 -25.60
CA SER A 177 9.78 17.86 -27.02
C SER A 177 10.65 16.99 -27.93
N GLU A 178 10.01 16.03 -28.62
CA GLU A 178 10.62 15.04 -29.52
C GLU A 178 12.05 15.38 -29.97
N GLY A 179 13.04 14.72 -29.38
CA GLY A 179 14.31 14.40 -30.03
C GLY A 179 14.98 15.50 -30.85
N ALA A 180 15.04 16.74 -30.34
CA ALA A 180 16.01 17.68 -30.86
C ALA A 180 17.40 17.05 -30.68
N GLN A 181 18.16 16.88 -31.78
CA GLN A 181 19.48 16.23 -31.71
C GLN A 181 20.35 16.87 -30.62
N GLY A 182 20.62 16.12 -29.55
CA GLY A 182 21.45 16.56 -28.43
C GLY A 182 20.72 16.78 -27.10
N THR A 183 19.39 16.74 -27.04
CA THR A 183 18.64 16.89 -25.77
C THR A 183 18.33 15.54 -25.14
N PRO A 184 18.34 15.41 -23.80
CA PRO A 184 17.94 14.18 -23.15
C PRO A 184 16.45 13.90 -23.44
N PRO A 185 16.08 12.61 -23.59
CA PRO A 185 14.72 12.25 -23.93
C PRO A 185 13.74 12.52 -22.79
N SER A 186 14.22 12.69 -21.55
CA SER A 186 13.42 13.09 -20.40
C SER A 186 13.95 14.35 -19.75
N TRP A 187 13.05 15.30 -19.49
CA TRP A 187 13.35 16.50 -18.71
C TRP A 187 13.88 16.15 -17.31
N GLY A 188 13.52 14.97 -16.78
CA GLY A 188 13.97 14.50 -15.48
C GLY A 188 15.48 14.27 -15.46
N LEU A 189 16.06 13.81 -16.58
CA LEU A 189 17.51 13.65 -16.71
C LEU A 189 18.21 15.02 -16.65
N ASP A 190 17.77 15.96 -17.50
CA ASP A 190 18.25 17.35 -17.55
C ASP A 190 18.13 18.06 -16.19
N ARG A 191 17.07 17.73 -15.45
CA ARG A 191 16.86 18.37 -14.15
C ARG A 191 17.84 17.87 -13.08
N VAL A 192 18.25 16.61 -13.09
CA VAL A 192 18.94 16.01 -11.92
C VAL A 192 20.45 16.17 -11.94
N ASP A 193 21.06 16.42 -13.08
CA ASP A 193 22.50 16.68 -13.17
C ASP A 193 22.87 18.15 -12.90
N ASP A 194 21.87 19.05 -12.90
CA ASP A 194 22.08 20.48 -12.78
C ASP A 194 21.48 21.14 -11.51
N ARG A 195 22.19 22.16 -10.99
CA ARG A 195 21.76 22.91 -9.80
C ARG A 195 20.75 24.01 -10.10
N SER A 196 20.78 24.57 -11.31
CA SER A 196 20.06 25.81 -11.65
C SER A 196 18.86 25.62 -12.59
N GLY A 197 18.62 24.44 -13.16
CA GLY A 197 17.47 24.24 -14.04
C GLY A 197 17.63 23.07 -15.01
N GLN A 198 16.96 23.22 -16.15
CA GLN A 198 17.03 22.36 -17.33
C GLN A 198 17.81 23.14 -18.40
N ASP A 199 19.02 22.71 -18.74
CA ASP A 199 19.89 23.32 -19.76
C ASP A 199 19.87 22.54 -21.10
N SER A 200 19.01 21.51 -21.17
CA SER A 200 18.84 20.59 -22.30
C SER A 200 20.02 19.67 -22.56
N ASP A 201 20.86 19.42 -21.55
CA ASP A 201 21.91 18.39 -21.56
C ASP A 201 21.66 17.30 -20.50
N TYR A 202 22.38 16.19 -20.60
CA TYR A 202 22.54 15.27 -19.48
C TYR A 202 23.99 14.77 -19.40
N SER A 203 24.78 15.43 -18.55
CA SER A 203 26.22 15.25 -18.37
C SER A 203 26.57 14.90 -16.92
N PRO A 204 26.22 13.69 -16.44
CA PRO A 204 26.57 13.27 -15.09
C PRO A 204 28.09 13.22 -14.89
N PRO A 205 28.61 13.46 -13.66
CA PRO A 205 30.04 13.46 -13.40
C PRO A 205 30.71 12.17 -13.87
N ALA A 206 31.86 12.28 -14.56
CA ALA A 206 32.59 11.11 -15.06
C ALA A 206 32.94 10.07 -13.97
N ALA A 207 33.11 10.53 -12.73
CA ALA A 207 33.34 9.67 -11.56
C ALA A 207 32.16 8.73 -11.25
N SER A 208 30.94 9.02 -11.71
CA SER A 208 29.78 8.14 -11.56
C SER A 208 29.90 6.85 -12.37
N GLN A 209 30.71 6.86 -13.45
CA GLN A 209 30.88 5.74 -14.38
C GLN A 209 29.55 5.15 -14.90
N GLY A 210 28.47 5.94 -14.90
CA GLY A 210 27.12 5.46 -15.21
C GLY A 210 26.61 4.35 -14.27
N GLY A 211 27.18 4.18 -13.08
CA GLY A 211 26.81 3.09 -12.16
C GLY A 211 27.42 1.74 -12.50
N ALA A 212 28.50 1.69 -13.29
CA ALA A 212 29.19 0.44 -13.60
C ALA A 212 29.59 -0.33 -12.32
N GLY A 213 29.28 -1.63 -12.28
CA GLY A 213 29.54 -2.49 -11.12
C GLY A 213 28.53 -2.36 -9.97
N VAL A 214 27.54 -1.48 -10.09
CA VAL A 214 26.43 -1.35 -9.15
C VAL A 214 25.26 -2.24 -9.60
N HIS A 215 24.59 -2.83 -8.62
CA HIS A 215 23.39 -3.64 -8.80
C HIS A 215 22.20 -2.92 -8.15
N VAL A 216 21.12 -2.75 -8.89
CA VAL A 216 19.86 -2.18 -8.37
C VAL A 216 18.75 -3.21 -8.53
N TYR A 217 18.05 -3.50 -7.44
CA TYR A 217 16.90 -4.41 -7.41
C TYR A 217 15.64 -3.55 -7.47
N VAL A 218 14.83 -3.75 -8.51
CA VAL A 218 13.59 -3.02 -8.73
C VAL A 218 12.45 -3.94 -8.31
N ALA A 219 11.93 -3.69 -7.10
CA ALA A 219 10.80 -4.41 -6.52
C ALA A 219 9.48 -3.77 -6.99
N ASP A 220 8.86 -4.35 -8.03
CA ASP A 220 7.72 -3.75 -8.73
C ASP A 220 6.90 -4.84 -9.49
N THR A 221 6.24 -4.50 -10.61
CA THR A 221 5.51 -5.43 -11.48
C THR A 221 6.41 -6.34 -12.34
N GLY A 222 7.72 -6.28 -12.14
CA GLY A 222 8.75 -7.02 -12.87
C GLY A 222 9.54 -6.13 -13.82
N ILE A 223 10.38 -6.73 -14.68
CA ILE A 223 11.06 -6.00 -15.77
C ILE A 223 10.96 -6.83 -17.05
N ARG A 224 10.61 -6.21 -18.18
CA ARG A 224 10.81 -6.81 -19.50
C ARG A 224 12.30 -6.77 -19.85
N THR A 225 13.07 -7.72 -19.34
CA THR A 225 14.54 -7.76 -19.44
C THR A 225 15.08 -7.82 -20.87
N THR A 226 14.23 -8.20 -21.83
CA THR A 226 14.53 -8.22 -23.27
C THR A 226 14.42 -6.85 -23.95
N HIS A 227 14.00 -5.80 -23.24
CA HIS A 227 13.88 -4.46 -23.82
C HIS A 227 15.25 -3.92 -24.26
N GLN A 228 15.31 -3.40 -25.48
CA GLN A 228 16.57 -2.96 -26.11
C GLN A 228 17.30 -1.87 -25.31
N ASP A 229 16.54 -1.02 -24.60
CA ASP A 229 17.11 0.08 -23.81
C ASP A 229 17.91 -0.41 -22.59
N PHE A 230 17.73 -1.66 -22.15
CA PHE A 230 18.57 -2.24 -21.10
C PHE A 230 19.89 -2.79 -21.64
N GLY A 231 20.00 -3.05 -22.95
CA GLY A 231 21.24 -3.54 -23.57
C GLY A 231 21.79 -4.84 -22.95
N GLY A 232 20.91 -5.69 -22.39
CA GLY A 232 21.28 -6.93 -21.69
C GLY A 232 21.71 -6.76 -20.22
N ARG A 233 21.59 -5.56 -19.65
CA ARG A 233 21.93 -5.27 -18.24
C ARG A 233 20.79 -5.56 -17.25
N ALA A 234 19.59 -5.86 -17.74
CA ALA A 234 18.47 -6.27 -16.91
C ALA A 234 18.44 -7.80 -16.76
N VAL A 235 18.28 -8.28 -15.53
CA VAL A 235 18.37 -9.69 -15.15
C VAL A 235 17.12 -10.12 -14.38
N PRO A 236 16.39 -11.16 -14.83
CA PRO A 236 15.29 -11.72 -14.04
C PRO A 236 15.87 -12.31 -12.76
N THR A 237 15.29 -11.99 -11.60
CA THR A 237 15.91 -12.32 -10.30
C THR A 237 14.95 -13.00 -9.33
N LEU A 238 13.81 -12.38 -9.04
CA LEU A 238 12.89 -12.87 -8.00
C LEU A 238 11.45 -12.60 -8.37
N GLU A 239 10.55 -13.53 -8.10
CA GLU A 239 9.10 -13.33 -8.16
C GLU A 239 8.46 -13.85 -6.87
N VAL A 240 7.67 -12.98 -6.22
CA VAL A 240 6.91 -13.27 -5.01
C VAL A 240 5.52 -12.70 -5.20
N LEU A 241 4.59 -13.55 -5.64
CA LEU A 241 3.19 -13.19 -5.90
C LEU A 241 2.23 -14.00 -5.00
N SER A 242 2.78 -14.67 -4.00
CA SER A 242 2.09 -15.52 -3.02
C SER A 242 3.09 -15.86 -1.90
N SER A 243 2.73 -16.75 -0.98
CA SER A 243 3.68 -17.31 -0.01
C SER A 243 4.82 -18.13 -0.66
N GLN A 244 4.72 -18.45 -1.96
CA GLN A 244 5.82 -19.07 -2.70
C GLN A 244 6.73 -18.05 -3.37
N ARG A 245 8.03 -18.17 -3.05
CA ARG A 245 9.11 -17.41 -3.67
C ARG A 245 9.73 -18.19 -4.84
N VAL A 246 9.82 -17.56 -6.00
CA VAL A 246 10.49 -18.10 -7.19
C VAL A 246 11.78 -17.34 -7.45
N VAL A 247 12.93 -18.02 -7.28
CA VAL A 247 14.24 -17.47 -7.69
C VAL A 247 14.43 -17.74 -9.17
N CYS A 248 14.54 -16.69 -9.96
CA CYS A 248 14.63 -16.78 -11.41
C CYS A 248 16.01 -17.28 -11.86
N GLN A 249 16.02 -18.06 -12.94
CA GLN A 249 17.25 -18.31 -13.69
C GLN A 249 17.57 -17.09 -14.54
N GLN A 250 18.84 -16.70 -14.63
CA GLN A 250 19.27 -15.50 -15.36
C GLN A 250 18.83 -15.46 -16.84
N ASN A 251 18.63 -16.63 -17.47
CA ASN A 251 18.19 -16.75 -18.86
C ASN A 251 16.68 -17.00 -19.02
N ASP A 252 15.93 -17.13 -17.92
CA ASP A 252 14.48 -17.28 -17.96
C ASP A 252 13.80 -15.91 -18.02
N THR A 253 13.68 -15.38 -19.23
CA THR A 253 13.05 -14.06 -19.46
C THR A 253 11.55 -14.03 -19.18
N ASN A 254 10.93 -15.18 -18.86
CA ASN A 254 9.52 -15.23 -18.46
C ASN A 254 9.34 -15.14 -16.94
N CYS A 255 10.39 -15.39 -16.15
CA CYS A 255 10.35 -15.23 -14.71
C CYS A 255 10.51 -13.76 -14.33
N ALA A 256 9.69 -13.26 -13.39
CA ALA A 256 9.65 -11.85 -13.01
C ALA A 256 9.44 -10.89 -14.20
N ILE A 257 8.76 -11.38 -15.25
CA ILE A 257 8.46 -10.60 -16.44
C ILE A 257 7.41 -9.54 -16.11
N ASP A 258 7.67 -8.34 -16.60
CA ASP A 258 6.69 -7.27 -16.55
C ASP A 258 5.61 -7.44 -17.63
N ARG A 259 4.36 -7.50 -17.19
CA ARG A 259 3.17 -7.53 -18.07
C ARG A 259 2.25 -6.33 -17.84
N GLN A 260 2.60 -5.45 -16.90
CA GLN A 260 1.83 -4.28 -16.55
C GLN A 260 2.49 -3.01 -17.11
N GLY A 261 3.81 -2.86 -16.96
CA GLY A 261 4.63 -1.80 -17.57
C GLY A 261 5.39 -0.92 -16.57
N HIS A 262 4.86 -0.75 -15.36
CA HIS A 262 5.37 0.17 -14.33
C HIS A 262 6.79 -0.20 -13.87
N GLY A 263 7.06 -1.48 -13.64
CA GLY A 263 8.39 -1.93 -13.23
C GLY A 263 9.45 -1.75 -14.32
N SER A 264 9.11 -1.97 -15.59
CA SER A 264 10.00 -1.69 -16.71
C SER A 264 10.25 -0.19 -16.88
N HIS A 265 9.23 0.63 -16.66
CA HIS A 265 9.32 2.09 -16.69
C HIS A 265 10.25 2.61 -15.59
N CYS A 266 10.02 2.20 -14.33
CA CYS A 266 10.88 2.51 -13.20
C CYS A 266 12.33 2.03 -13.41
N ALA A 267 12.52 0.81 -13.90
CA ALA A 267 13.85 0.29 -14.25
C ALA A 267 14.52 1.08 -15.39
N GLY A 268 13.73 1.57 -16.35
CA GLY A 268 14.16 2.47 -17.43
C GLY A 268 14.70 3.78 -16.89
N THR A 269 13.98 4.42 -15.96
CA THR A 269 14.40 5.65 -15.27
C THR A 269 15.69 5.46 -14.46
N VAL A 270 15.85 4.30 -13.80
CA VAL A 270 17.09 3.98 -13.08
C VAL A 270 18.26 3.80 -14.05
N GLY A 271 18.10 2.97 -15.09
CA GLY A 271 19.25 2.40 -15.79
C GLY A 271 19.10 2.15 -17.28
N GLY A 272 18.08 2.66 -17.96
CA GLY A 272 17.97 2.62 -19.42
C GLY A 272 19.11 3.35 -20.14
N THR A 273 19.48 2.92 -21.35
CA THR A 273 20.53 3.59 -22.13
C THR A 273 20.10 4.99 -22.58
N ALA A 274 18.85 5.16 -22.99
CA ALA A 274 18.28 6.43 -23.38
C ALA A 274 17.74 7.18 -22.16
N TYR A 275 16.88 6.54 -21.35
CA TYR A 275 16.08 7.20 -20.32
C TYR A 275 16.67 7.14 -18.91
N GLY A 276 17.72 6.34 -18.69
CA GLY A 276 18.25 6.08 -17.35
C GLY A 276 19.29 7.09 -16.87
N VAL A 277 19.29 7.30 -15.55
CA VAL A 277 20.33 8.04 -14.83
C VAL A 277 21.64 7.26 -14.81
N ALA A 278 21.61 5.99 -14.37
CA ALA A 278 22.77 5.13 -14.25
C ALA A 278 22.90 4.18 -15.46
N LYS A 279 23.33 4.73 -16.60
CA LYS A 279 23.33 4.06 -17.92
C LYS A 279 24.17 2.76 -18.03
N GLN A 280 24.96 2.40 -17.01
CA GLN A 280 25.81 1.20 -16.94
C GLN A 280 25.52 0.33 -15.72
N VAL A 281 24.45 0.60 -14.97
CA VAL A 281 24.01 -0.21 -13.84
C VAL A 281 23.48 -1.57 -14.29
N THR A 282 23.58 -2.59 -13.43
CA THR A 282 22.88 -3.87 -13.60
C THR A 282 21.54 -3.81 -12.86
N LEU A 283 20.45 -4.09 -13.58
CA LEU A 283 19.08 -4.03 -13.05
C LEU A 283 18.61 -5.46 -12.74
N HIS A 284 18.05 -5.67 -11.56
CA HIS A 284 17.49 -6.94 -11.12
C HIS A 284 15.97 -6.83 -11.02
N ALA A 285 15.25 -7.65 -11.78
CA ALA A 285 13.79 -7.71 -11.74
C ALA A 285 13.34 -8.47 -10.49
N VAL A 286 12.66 -7.77 -9.58
CA VAL A 286 12.04 -8.33 -8.39
C VAL A 286 10.54 -8.08 -8.51
N LYS A 287 9.78 -9.09 -8.94
CA LYS A 287 8.34 -8.97 -9.14
C LYS A 287 7.61 -9.25 -7.83
N VAL A 288 7.10 -8.20 -7.22
CA VAL A 288 6.30 -8.21 -5.98
C VAL A 288 4.93 -7.55 -6.17
N LEU A 289 4.62 -7.12 -7.39
CA LEU A 289 3.30 -6.71 -7.83
C LEU A 289 2.85 -7.59 -9.00
N SER A 290 1.59 -7.97 -8.99
CA SER A 290 0.95 -8.77 -10.02
C SER A 290 0.79 -8.00 -11.33
N ASP A 291 0.28 -8.68 -12.36
CA ASP A 291 0.03 -8.06 -13.67
C ASP A 291 -1.08 -6.99 -13.63
N SER A 292 -1.87 -6.90 -12.55
CA SER A 292 -2.82 -5.81 -12.31
C SER A 292 -2.21 -4.65 -11.51
N GLY A 293 -0.92 -4.67 -11.19
CA GLY A 293 -0.27 -3.63 -10.40
C GLY A 293 -0.62 -3.68 -8.91
N SER A 294 -1.10 -4.82 -8.41
CA SER A 294 -1.42 -5.00 -6.99
C SER A 294 -0.55 -6.08 -6.36
N GLY A 295 -0.26 -5.93 -5.08
CA GLY A 295 0.50 -6.88 -4.28
C GLY A 295 0.06 -6.90 -2.83
N SER A 296 0.83 -7.58 -1.99
CA SER A 296 0.58 -7.71 -0.56
C SER A 296 1.85 -7.43 0.20
N PHE A 297 1.74 -6.92 1.42
CA PHE A 297 2.91 -6.65 2.26
C PHE A 297 3.65 -7.94 2.61
N SER A 298 2.93 -9.06 2.74
CA SER A 298 3.49 -10.40 2.90
C SER A 298 4.34 -10.91 1.74
N TRP A 299 4.34 -10.23 0.58
CA TRP A 299 5.15 -10.61 -0.58
C TRP A 299 6.57 -9.98 -0.56
N PHE A 300 6.83 -9.09 0.40
CA PHE A 300 8.09 -8.35 0.55
C PHE A 300 8.92 -8.85 1.73
#